data_AF-A0A3D0SA45-F1
#
_entry.id   AF-A0A3D0SA45-F1
#
_cell.length_a   1.000
_cell.length_b   1.000
_cell.length_c   1.000
_cell.angle_alpha   90.00
_cell.angle_beta   90.00
_cell.angle_gamma   90.00
#
_symmetry.space_group_name_H-M   'P 1'
#
loop_
_entity.id
_entity.type
_entity.pdbx_description
1 polymer ?
#
loop_
_entity_poly.entity_id
_entity_poly.type
_entity_poly.pdbx_seq_one_letter_code
_entity_poly.pdbx_strand_id
1 'polypeptide(L)'
;MDADALQRSWDRVTAYGEQVPLYFYSHLFVAHPEVRSMFPLAMSDQRDKLVSALGRIVSHADRIDEDLDFMRHLGRDHRKYAVVAEHYNAVGASLCATLKHFLGEEWDAELAAEWTAAYQVIARVMVEAADLSSDATPNWWDAEVLSVERRTMDLTLLTVRPQRAYHYLPGQSVSMEIPQRPRQWRYFSPANAPAPTARSISTSSRSTAAR
;
A
#
# COMPACT_ATOMS: atom_id res chain seq x y z
N MET A 1 4.94 21.38 14.16
CA MET A 1 5.61 20.39 13.33
C MET A 1 6.89 21.01 12.81
N ASP A 2 8.04 20.58 13.31
CA ASP A 2 9.36 20.99 12.79
C ASP A 2 9.70 20.13 11.56
N ALA A 3 9.31 20.61 10.38
CA ALA A 3 9.52 19.90 9.12
C ALA A 3 11.02 19.64 8.84
N ASP A 4 11.89 20.58 9.20
CA ASP A 4 13.33 20.44 8.93
C ASP A 4 13.94 19.37 9.83
N ALA A 5 13.52 19.25 11.09
CA ALA A 5 13.96 18.18 11.98
C ALA A 5 13.53 16.79 11.47
N LEU A 6 12.30 16.66 10.96
CA LEU A 6 11.81 15.42 10.36
C LEU A 6 12.61 15.05 9.11
N GLN A 7 12.84 16.00 8.20
CA GLN A 7 13.61 15.77 6.97
C GLN A 7 15.06 15.38 7.27
N ARG A 8 15.77 16.17 8.10
CA ARG A 8 17.17 15.87 8.45
C ARG A 8 17.33 14.51 9.13
N SER A 9 16.44 14.18 10.06
CA SER A 9 16.50 12.88 10.75
C SER A 9 16.16 11.71 9.82
N TRP A 10 15.22 11.90 8.89
CA TRP A 10 14.90 10.91 7.87
C TRP A 10 16.04 10.66 6.88
N ASP A 11 16.69 11.72 6.39
CA ASP A 11 17.84 11.61 5.47
C ASP A 11 18.98 10.80 6.10
N ARG A 12 19.24 11.02 7.39
CA ARG A 12 20.24 10.26 8.13
C ARG A 12 19.88 8.80 8.28
N VAL A 13 18.62 8.48 8.58
CA VAL A 13 18.16 7.10 8.71
C VAL A 13 18.22 6.41 7.35
N THR A 14 17.73 7.03 6.29
CA THR A 14 17.71 6.42 4.95
C THR A 14 19.10 6.21 4.35
N ALA A 15 20.13 6.92 4.83
CA ALA A 15 21.53 6.66 4.45
C ALA A 15 22.02 5.24 4.83
N TYR A 16 21.35 4.54 5.75
CA TYR A 16 21.64 3.13 6.09
C TYR A 16 21.07 2.12 5.06
N GLY A 17 20.38 2.59 4.02
CA GLY A 17 19.94 1.77 2.89
C GLY A 17 18.99 0.63 3.28
N GLU A 18 19.25 -0.58 2.77
CA GLU A 18 18.38 -1.76 2.96
C GLU A 18 18.21 -2.20 4.42
N GLN A 19 19.08 -1.73 5.33
CA GLN A 19 18.99 -2.06 6.76
C GLN A 19 17.74 -1.44 7.40
N VAL A 20 17.29 -0.28 6.92
CA VAL A 20 16.14 0.45 7.46
C VAL A 20 14.84 -0.34 7.31
N PRO A 21 14.40 -0.71 6.09
CA PRO A 21 13.19 -1.52 5.94
C PRO A 21 13.35 -2.90 6.59
N LEU A 22 14.55 -3.48 6.59
CA LEU A 22 14.78 -4.76 7.26
C LEU A 22 14.49 -4.67 8.77
N TYR A 23 15.04 -3.66 9.45
CA TYR A 23 14.79 -3.44 10.87
C TYR A 23 13.31 -3.15 11.12
N PHE A 24 12.71 -2.24 10.34
CA PHE A 24 11.30 -1.87 10.48
C PHE A 24 10.38 -3.10 10.43
N TYR A 25 10.49 -3.93 9.39
CA TYR A 25 9.61 -5.10 9.24
C TYR A 25 9.92 -6.18 10.28
N SER A 26 11.18 -6.32 10.70
CA SER A 26 11.55 -7.24 11.78
C SER A 26 10.92 -6.82 13.10
N HIS A 27 11.01 -5.54 13.45
CA HIS A 27 10.37 -4.99 14.65
C HIS A 27 8.84 -5.13 14.56
N LEU A 28 8.23 -4.75 13.44
CA LEU A 28 6.78 -4.82 13.24
C LEU A 28 6.25 -6.24 13.42
N PHE A 29 6.86 -7.24 12.79
CA PHE A 29 6.34 -8.62 12.88
C PHE A 29 6.65 -9.32 14.20
N VAL A 30 7.66 -8.86 14.95
CA VAL A 30 7.94 -9.38 16.30
C VAL A 30 6.99 -8.74 17.32
N ALA A 31 6.79 -7.42 17.25
CA ALA A 31 5.95 -6.70 18.21
C ALA A 31 4.44 -6.84 17.92
N HIS A 32 4.08 -7.01 16.65
CA HIS A 32 2.69 -7.05 16.16
C HIS A 32 2.50 -8.22 15.18
N PRO A 33 2.61 -9.48 15.64
CA PRO A 33 2.52 -10.65 14.77
C PRO A 33 1.17 -10.75 14.01
N GLU A 34 0.10 -10.16 14.54
CA GLU A 34 -1.23 -10.10 13.93
C GLU A 34 -1.22 -9.45 12.55
N VAL A 35 -0.34 -8.46 12.31
CA VAL A 35 -0.30 -7.76 11.02
C VAL A 35 0.42 -8.56 9.93
N ARG A 36 1.15 -9.63 10.27
CA ARG A 36 1.96 -10.39 9.31
C ARG A 36 1.13 -10.94 8.14
N SER A 37 -0.11 -11.33 8.41
CA SER A 37 -1.05 -11.88 7.42
C SER A 37 -1.52 -10.88 6.34
N MET A 38 -1.25 -9.60 6.54
CA MET A 38 -1.59 -8.52 5.59
C MET A 38 -0.50 -8.32 4.53
N PHE A 39 0.69 -8.87 4.75
CA PHE A 39 1.84 -8.73 3.86
C PHE A 39 2.09 -10.01 3.04
N PRO A 40 2.64 -9.89 1.82
CA PRO A 40 3.02 -11.07 1.04
C PRO A 40 4.08 -11.94 1.75
N LEU A 41 4.18 -13.20 1.34
CA LEU A 41 5.23 -14.10 1.83
C LEU A 41 6.62 -13.66 1.37
N ALA A 42 6.74 -13.35 0.08
CA ALA A 42 7.94 -12.75 -0.51
C ALA A 42 7.93 -11.24 -0.24
N MET A 43 8.91 -10.76 0.51
CA MET A 43 9.00 -9.36 0.95
C MET A 43 10.02 -8.54 0.15
N SER A 44 10.74 -9.13 -0.83
CA SER A 44 11.78 -8.45 -1.60
C SER A 44 11.27 -7.14 -2.22
N ASP A 45 10.11 -7.18 -2.88
CA ASP A 45 9.56 -6.02 -3.61
C ASP A 45 8.73 -5.08 -2.70
N GLN A 46 8.43 -5.51 -1.47
CA GLN A 46 7.59 -4.77 -0.52
C GLN A 46 8.41 -3.85 0.40
N ARG A 47 9.72 -4.13 0.55
CA ARG A 47 10.62 -3.36 1.41
C ARG A 47 10.78 -1.92 0.94
N ASP A 48 10.91 -1.71 -0.35
CA ASP A 48 11.18 -0.39 -0.92
C ASP A 48 9.95 0.52 -0.90
N LYS A 49 8.75 -0.04 -1.06
CA LYS A 49 7.51 0.75 -1.21
C LYS A 49 7.17 1.56 0.04
N LEU A 50 7.33 0.98 1.23
CA LEU A 50 7.05 1.69 2.48
C LEU A 50 8.03 2.85 2.67
N VAL A 51 9.32 2.59 2.50
CA VAL A 51 10.37 3.60 2.65
C VAL A 51 10.17 4.72 1.61
N SER A 52 9.83 4.39 0.37
CA SER A 52 9.51 5.39 -0.64
C SER A 52 8.27 6.22 -0.31
N ALA A 53 7.20 5.59 0.18
CA ALA A 53 5.97 6.31 0.54
C ALA A 53 6.18 7.24 1.73
N LEU A 54 6.87 6.77 2.79
CA LEU A 54 7.23 7.60 3.94
C LEU A 54 8.21 8.70 3.52
N GLY A 55 9.22 8.39 2.71
CA GLY A 55 10.17 9.36 2.22
C GLY A 55 9.51 10.47 1.43
N ARG A 56 8.55 10.15 0.55
CA ARG A 56 7.75 11.16 -0.15
C ARG A 56 7.06 12.11 0.81
N ILE A 57 6.35 11.58 1.82
CA ILE A 57 5.57 12.40 2.73
C ILE A 57 6.49 13.25 3.62
N VAL A 58 7.62 12.70 4.07
CA VAL A 58 8.58 13.42 4.90
C VAL A 58 9.28 14.53 4.10
N SER A 59 9.64 14.29 2.84
CA SER A 59 10.20 15.31 1.95
C SER A 59 9.25 16.49 1.69
N HIS A 60 7.95 16.32 1.93
CA HIS A 60 6.95 17.40 1.86
C HIS A 60 6.32 17.68 3.24
N ALA A 61 7.01 17.41 4.35
CA ALA A 61 6.45 17.64 5.69
C ALA A 61 6.00 19.11 5.93
N ASP A 62 6.62 20.07 5.25
CA ASP A 62 6.27 21.49 5.23
C ASP A 62 5.03 21.80 4.36
N ARG A 63 4.69 20.90 3.44
CA ARG A 63 3.63 21.03 2.42
C ARG A 63 2.78 19.77 2.33
N ILE A 64 2.45 19.19 3.50
CA ILE A 64 1.73 17.91 3.60
C ILE A 64 0.36 17.92 2.88
N ASP A 65 -0.23 19.10 2.73
CA ASP A 65 -1.46 19.30 1.97
C ASP A 65 -1.34 18.93 0.49
N GLU A 66 -0.14 19.06 -0.10
CA GLU A 66 0.14 18.67 -1.49
C GLU A 66 0.05 17.14 -1.69
N ASP A 67 0.21 16.36 -0.61
CA ASP A 67 0.16 14.90 -0.65
C ASP A 67 -1.19 14.31 -0.18
N LEU A 68 -2.21 15.14 0.09
CA LEU A 68 -3.52 14.67 0.55
C LEU A 68 -4.16 13.65 -0.38
N ASP A 69 -4.16 13.89 -1.68
CA ASP A 69 -4.77 12.97 -2.64
C ASP A 69 -4.01 11.65 -2.76
N PHE A 70 -2.68 11.70 -2.62
CA PHE A 70 -1.84 10.51 -2.55
C PHE A 70 -2.15 9.69 -1.29
N MET A 71 -2.19 10.32 -0.11
CA MET A 71 -2.53 9.65 1.16
C MET A 71 -3.94 9.06 1.14
N ARG A 72 -4.92 9.81 0.62
CA ARG A 72 -6.30 9.31 0.48
C ARG A 72 -6.37 8.11 -0.46
N HIS A 73 -5.64 8.14 -1.57
CA HIS A 73 -5.55 7.00 -2.48
C HIS A 73 -4.94 5.78 -1.78
N LEU A 74 -3.86 5.98 -1.05
CA LEU A 74 -3.17 4.92 -0.31
C LEU A 74 -4.09 4.30 0.77
N GLY A 75 -4.84 5.13 1.51
CA GLY A 75 -5.84 4.68 2.48
C GLY A 75 -6.93 3.81 1.85
N ARG A 76 -7.49 4.23 0.71
CA ARG A 76 -8.46 3.42 -0.04
C ARG A 76 -7.86 2.10 -0.52
N ASP A 77 -6.63 2.11 -1.02
CA ASP A 77 -5.95 0.91 -1.51
C ASP A 77 -5.65 -0.08 -0.37
N HIS A 78 -5.33 0.41 0.83
CA HIS A 78 -5.05 -0.42 2.00
C HIS A 78 -6.23 -1.32 2.43
N ARG A 79 -7.46 -0.96 2.05
CA ARG A 79 -8.66 -1.75 2.36
C ARG A 79 -8.59 -3.18 1.81
N LYS A 80 -7.95 -3.40 0.66
CA LYS A 80 -7.80 -4.74 0.06
C LYS A 80 -6.96 -5.70 0.91
N TYR A 81 -6.16 -5.15 1.83
CA TYR A 81 -5.38 -5.90 2.82
C TYR A 81 -6.12 -6.10 4.15
N ALA A 82 -7.38 -5.67 4.24
CA ALA A 82 -8.18 -5.67 5.47
C ALA A 82 -7.54 -4.86 6.62
N VAL A 83 -6.84 -3.76 6.28
CA VAL A 83 -6.27 -2.85 7.27
C VAL A 83 -7.40 -2.11 7.99
N VAL A 84 -7.30 -2.01 9.31
CA VAL A 84 -8.17 -1.20 10.17
C VAL A 84 -7.35 -0.17 10.94
N ALA A 85 -8.01 0.75 11.63
CA ALA A 85 -7.38 1.84 12.36
C ALA A 85 -6.32 1.36 13.36
N GLU A 86 -6.57 0.26 14.10
CA GLU A 86 -5.60 -0.25 15.08
C GLU A 86 -4.25 -0.64 14.46
N HIS A 87 -4.24 -1.12 13.21
CA HIS A 87 -3.00 -1.54 12.55
C HIS A 87 -2.06 -0.37 12.24
N TYR A 88 -2.57 0.86 12.11
CA TYR A 88 -1.73 2.05 11.92
C TYR A 88 -0.90 2.33 13.18
N ASN A 89 -1.43 2.07 14.38
CA ASN A 89 -0.66 2.25 15.61
C ASN A 89 0.57 1.34 15.67
N ALA A 90 0.43 0.08 15.24
CA ALA A 90 1.54 -0.88 15.14
C ALA A 90 2.65 -0.40 14.18
N VAL A 91 2.25 0.17 13.05
CA VAL A 91 3.16 0.74 12.05
C VAL A 91 3.87 1.98 12.59
N GLY A 92 3.13 2.91 13.22
CA GLY A 92 3.70 4.11 13.83
C GLY A 92 4.70 3.81 14.94
N ALA A 93 4.38 2.85 15.81
CA ALA A 93 5.29 2.41 16.86
C ALA A 93 6.57 1.79 16.29
N SER A 94 6.45 0.96 15.26
CA SER A 94 7.61 0.33 14.60
C SER A 94 8.44 1.34 13.81
N LEU A 95 7.84 2.38 13.24
CA LEU A 95 8.55 3.50 12.63
C LEU A 95 9.39 4.24 13.66
N CYS A 96 8.79 4.63 14.80
CA CYS A 96 9.51 5.31 15.87
C CYS A 96 10.65 4.45 16.46
N ALA A 97 10.42 3.14 16.63
CA ALA A 97 11.47 2.21 17.06
C ALA A 97 12.62 2.13 16.05
N THR A 98 12.32 2.16 14.75
CA THR A 98 13.31 2.17 13.68
C THR A 98 14.14 3.45 13.70
N LEU A 99 13.47 4.61 13.78
CA LEU A 99 14.14 5.91 13.87
C LEU A 99 15.07 5.96 15.10
N LYS A 100 14.57 5.55 16.27
CA LYS A 100 15.35 5.46 17.50
C LYS A 100 16.60 4.58 17.35
N HIS A 101 16.46 3.43 16.70
CA HIS A 101 17.56 2.49 16.51
C HIS A 101 18.72 3.11 15.71
N PHE A 102 18.41 3.80 14.61
CA PHE A 102 19.42 4.34 13.70
C PHE A 102 19.92 5.74 14.08
N LEU A 103 19.12 6.54 14.80
CA LEU A 103 19.53 7.88 15.26
C LEU A 103 20.30 7.84 16.59
N GLY A 104 20.12 6.79 17.39
CA GLY A 104 20.88 6.61 18.63
C GLY A 104 20.67 7.75 19.62
N GLU A 105 21.75 8.43 20.00
CA GLU A 105 21.74 9.53 20.98
C GLU A 105 20.96 10.76 20.51
N GLU A 106 20.75 10.91 19.20
CA GLU A 106 19.99 12.02 18.63
C GLU A 106 18.48 11.81 18.68
N TRP A 107 18.05 10.60 19.04
CA TRP A 107 16.65 10.33 19.30
C TRP A 107 16.28 10.76 20.72
N ASP A 108 15.78 11.98 20.84
CA ASP A 108 15.25 12.51 22.09
C ASP A 108 13.71 12.49 22.15
N ALA A 109 13.16 12.98 23.27
CA ALA A 109 11.72 13.00 23.51
C ALA A 109 10.98 14.00 22.61
N GLU A 110 11.63 15.08 22.20
CA GLU A 110 11.05 16.12 21.35
C GLU A 110 10.91 15.60 19.92
N LEU A 111 11.98 15.05 19.36
CA LEU A 111 11.98 14.43 18.04
C LEU A 111 11.00 13.25 17.97
N ALA A 112 10.91 12.45 19.04
CA ALA A 112 9.93 11.36 19.13
C ALA A 112 8.48 11.86 19.07
N ALA A 113 8.17 12.95 19.76
CA ALA A 113 6.85 13.56 19.75
C ALA A 113 6.51 14.14 18.37
N GLU A 114 7.44 14.82 17.72
CA GLU A 114 7.28 15.37 16.37
C GLU A 114 7.00 14.27 15.33
N TRP A 115 7.79 13.19 15.33
CA TRP A 115 7.56 12.04 14.44
C TRP A 115 6.22 11.35 14.71
N THR A 116 5.85 11.20 15.97
CA THR A 116 4.56 10.61 16.36
C THR A 116 3.41 11.47 15.82
N ALA A 117 3.48 12.79 16.00
CA ALA A 117 2.46 13.71 15.53
C ALA A 117 2.35 13.71 14.00
N ALA A 118 3.49 13.74 13.30
CA ALA A 118 3.52 13.66 11.83
C ALA A 118 2.88 12.37 11.31
N TYR A 119 3.25 11.22 11.88
CA TYR A 119 2.66 9.95 11.51
C TYR A 119 1.15 9.89 11.77
N GLN A 120 0.68 10.44 12.89
CA GLN A 120 -0.75 10.48 13.23
C GLN A 120 -1.58 11.28 12.23
N VAL A 121 -1.04 12.36 11.67
CA VAL A 121 -1.71 13.12 10.60
C VAL A 121 -1.91 12.23 9.36
N ILE A 122 -0.85 11.55 8.93
CA ILE A 122 -0.89 10.63 7.78
C ILE A 122 -1.91 9.50 8.02
N ALA A 123 -1.81 8.83 9.17
CA ALA A 123 -2.68 7.73 9.53
C ALA A 123 -4.15 8.16 9.55
N ARG A 124 -4.46 9.35 10.10
CA ARG A 124 -5.82 9.89 10.13
C ARG A 124 -6.39 10.09 8.73
N VAL A 125 -5.66 10.76 7.84
CA VAL A 125 -6.10 11.00 6.45
C VAL A 125 -6.36 9.67 5.74
N MET A 126 -5.50 8.68 5.94
CA MET A 126 -5.66 7.36 5.32
C MET A 126 -6.86 6.59 5.87
N VAL A 127 -7.08 6.61 7.19
CA VAL A 127 -8.22 5.96 7.85
C VAL A 127 -9.53 6.61 7.41
N GLU A 128 -9.63 7.95 7.45
CA GLU A 128 -10.82 8.67 7.00
C GLU A 128 -11.15 8.37 5.54
N ALA A 129 -10.14 8.32 4.66
CA ALA A 129 -10.33 7.98 3.26
C ALA A 129 -10.79 6.52 3.06
N ALA A 130 -10.31 5.59 3.89
CA ALA A 130 -10.74 4.20 3.86
C ALA A 130 -12.19 4.06 4.32
N ASP A 131 -12.57 4.74 5.42
CA ASP A 131 -13.91 4.71 6.00
C ASP A 131 -14.94 5.30 5.03
N LEU A 132 -14.68 6.50 4.47
CA LEU A 132 -15.54 7.12 3.46
C LEU A 132 -15.73 6.24 2.22
N SER A 133 -14.68 5.51 1.83
CA SER A 133 -14.78 4.59 0.70
C SER A 133 -15.59 3.34 1.05
N SER A 134 -15.64 2.94 2.32
CA SER A 134 -16.34 1.74 2.79
C SER A 134 -17.86 1.84 2.68
N ASP A 135 -18.39 3.07 2.71
CA ASP A 135 -19.80 3.35 2.48
C ASP A 135 -20.23 3.08 1.03
N ALA A 136 -19.30 3.19 0.07
CA ALA A 136 -19.58 3.09 -1.35
C ALA A 136 -19.22 1.73 -1.97
N THR A 137 -18.14 1.09 -1.51
CA THR A 137 -17.60 -0.13 -2.11
C THR A 137 -17.14 -1.12 -1.06
N PRO A 138 -17.17 -2.45 -1.34
CA PRO A 138 -16.52 -3.43 -0.48
C PRO A 138 -14.99 -3.28 -0.49
N ASN A 139 -14.30 -3.94 0.46
CA ASN A 139 -12.84 -3.94 0.53
C ASN A 139 -12.19 -4.61 -0.69
N TRP A 140 -12.86 -5.63 -1.24
CA TRP A 140 -12.53 -6.27 -2.52
C TRP A 140 -13.80 -6.90 -3.10
N TRP A 141 -13.70 -7.36 -4.35
CA TRP A 141 -14.76 -8.12 -5.03
C TRP A 141 -14.29 -9.54 -5.26
N ASP A 142 -15.07 -10.51 -4.80
CA ASP A 142 -14.91 -11.89 -5.23
C ASP A 142 -15.36 -12.03 -6.68
N ALA A 143 -14.59 -12.75 -7.49
CA ALA A 143 -14.87 -12.93 -8.91
C ALA A 143 -14.56 -14.37 -9.37
N GLU A 144 -15.35 -14.83 -10.33
CA GLU A 144 -15.16 -16.12 -11.00
C GLU A 144 -14.46 -15.93 -12.34
N VAL A 145 -13.46 -16.75 -12.65
CA VAL A 145 -12.84 -16.78 -13.99
C VAL A 145 -13.75 -17.57 -14.93
N LEU A 146 -14.33 -16.91 -15.93
CA LEU A 146 -15.21 -17.51 -16.93
C LEU A 146 -14.45 -18.11 -18.10
N SER A 147 -13.38 -17.42 -18.56
CA SER A 147 -12.55 -17.91 -19.65
C SER A 147 -11.10 -17.45 -19.51
N VAL A 148 -10.20 -18.28 -20.05
CA VAL A 148 -8.77 -18.01 -20.17
C VAL A 148 -8.39 -18.29 -21.62
N GLU A 149 -8.01 -17.23 -22.35
CA GLU A 149 -7.67 -17.33 -23.76
C GLU A 149 -6.25 -16.84 -23.99
N ARG A 150 -5.35 -17.75 -24.34
CA ARG A 150 -3.99 -17.40 -24.77
C ARG A 150 -4.05 -16.83 -26.18
N ARG A 151 -3.83 -15.52 -26.32
CA ARG A 151 -3.87 -14.81 -27.61
C ARG A 151 -2.51 -14.83 -28.31
N THR A 152 -1.42 -14.79 -27.54
CA THR A 152 -0.04 -14.91 -28.04
C THR A 152 0.81 -15.70 -27.03
N MET A 153 2.11 -15.86 -27.34
CA MET A 153 3.04 -16.51 -26.41
C MET A 153 3.12 -15.81 -25.05
N ASP A 154 2.96 -14.49 -25.03
CA ASP A 154 3.08 -13.62 -23.87
C ASP A 154 1.74 -13.01 -23.42
N LEU A 155 0.67 -13.05 -24.22
CA LEU A 155 -0.62 -12.42 -23.91
C LEU A 155 -1.71 -13.45 -23.58
N THR A 156 -2.30 -13.31 -22.39
CA THR A 156 -3.49 -14.07 -21.98
C THR A 156 -4.63 -13.11 -21.67
N LEU A 157 -5.80 -13.36 -22.26
CA LEU A 157 -7.04 -12.68 -21.96
C LEU A 157 -7.82 -13.49 -20.91
N LEU A 158 -8.13 -12.87 -19.78
CA LEU A 158 -8.91 -13.44 -18.70
C LEU A 158 -10.27 -12.77 -18.67
N THR A 159 -11.36 -13.52 -18.82
CA THR A 159 -12.70 -12.97 -18.60
C THR A 159 -13.15 -13.35 -17.19
N VAL A 160 -13.39 -12.36 -16.36
CA VAL A 160 -13.79 -12.54 -14.95
C VAL A 160 -15.18 -11.96 -14.71
N ARG A 161 -15.96 -12.61 -13.86
CA ARG A 161 -17.28 -12.16 -13.41
C ARG A 161 -17.24 -11.87 -11.91
N PRO A 162 -17.20 -10.59 -11.51
CA PRO A 162 -17.41 -10.20 -10.12
C PRO A 162 -18.79 -10.65 -9.60
N GLN A 163 -18.88 -11.08 -8.35
CA GLN A 163 -20.15 -11.44 -7.71
C GLN A 163 -21.04 -10.22 -7.45
N ARG A 164 -20.42 -9.05 -7.24
CA ARG A 164 -21.08 -7.75 -7.12
C ARG A 164 -20.69 -6.87 -8.29
N ALA A 165 -21.53 -5.91 -8.67
CA ALA A 165 -21.20 -4.97 -9.74
C ALA A 165 -19.85 -4.28 -9.47
N TYR A 166 -18.98 -4.27 -10.49
CA TYR A 166 -17.69 -3.60 -10.47
C TYR A 166 -17.67 -2.54 -11.57
N HIS A 167 -17.63 -1.27 -11.16
CA HIS A 167 -17.65 -0.14 -12.07
C HIS A 167 -16.23 0.36 -12.32
N TYR A 168 -15.89 0.58 -13.59
CA TYR A 168 -14.60 1.13 -14.00
C TYR A 168 -14.77 2.09 -15.18
N LEU A 169 -13.82 2.99 -15.35
CA LEU A 169 -13.72 3.90 -16.48
C LEU A 169 -12.69 3.37 -17.50
N PRO A 170 -12.87 3.66 -18.81
CA PRO A 170 -11.87 3.33 -19.81
C PRO A 170 -10.50 3.92 -19.44
N GLY A 171 -9.44 3.11 -19.58
CA GLY A 171 -8.06 3.50 -19.24
C GLY A 171 -7.65 3.23 -17.79
N GLN A 172 -8.57 2.84 -16.90
CA GLN A 172 -8.20 2.43 -15.54
C GLN A 172 -7.50 1.06 -15.52
N SER A 173 -6.77 0.81 -14.43
CA SER A 173 -6.27 -0.51 -14.08
C SER A 173 -7.04 -1.05 -12.88
N VAL A 174 -7.12 -2.38 -12.79
CA VAL A 174 -7.71 -3.11 -11.67
C VAL A 174 -6.62 -4.02 -11.09
N SER A 175 -6.49 -4.04 -9.77
CA SER A 175 -5.58 -4.98 -9.12
C SER A 175 -6.31 -6.26 -8.74
N MET A 176 -5.75 -7.42 -9.05
CA MET A 176 -6.33 -8.73 -8.72
C MET A 176 -5.33 -9.58 -7.95
N GLU A 177 -5.85 -10.34 -6.98
CA GLU A 177 -5.15 -11.38 -6.24
C GLU A 177 -5.78 -12.74 -6.59
N ILE A 178 -4.98 -13.81 -6.53
CA ILE A 178 -5.47 -15.19 -6.63
C ILE A 178 -5.15 -15.95 -5.34
N PRO A 179 -5.97 -16.93 -4.92
CA PRO A 179 -5.78 -17.67 -3.68
C PRO A 179 -4.41 -18.34 -3.54
N GLN A 180 -3.78 -18.71 -4.66
CA GLN A 180 -2.46 -19.37 -4.69
C GLN A 180 -1.30 -18.40 -4.42
N ARG A 181 -1.54 -17.08 -4.46
CA ARG A 181 -0.54 -16.04 -4.27
C ARG A 181 -1.10 -14.96 -3.33
N PRO A 182 -1.32 -15.29 -2.05
CA PRO A 182 -1.98 -14.39 -1.14
C PRO A 182 -1.21 -13.08 -0.96
N ARG A 183 -1.94 -11.97 -0.87
CA ARG A 183 -1.44 -10.58 -0.76
C ARG A 183 -0.54 -10.10 -1.90
N GLN A 184 -0.46 -10.86 -3.00
CA GLN A 184 0.25 -10.45 -4.21
C GLN A 184 -0.73 -9.94 -5.26
N TRP A 185 -1.07 -8.66 -5.13
CA TRP A 185 -1.95 -7.96 -6.06
C TRP A 185 -1.19 -7.56 -7.33
N ARG A 186 -1.74 -7.89 -8.49
CA ARG A 186 -1.18 -7.50 -9.79
C ARG A 186 -2.18 -6.64 -10.55
N TYR A 187 -1.67 -5.61 -11.24
CA TYR A 187 -2.50 -4.74 -12.05
C TYR A 187 -2.77 -5.35 -13.43
N PHE A 188 -4.03 -5.25 -13.85
CA PHE A 188 -4.49 -5.61 -15.17
C PHE A 188 -5.35 -4.47 -15.72
N SER A 189 -5.32 -4.28 -17.04
CA SER A 189 -6.20 -3.32 -17.70
C SER A 189 -7.41 -4.05 -18.28
N PRO A 190 -8.64 -3.59 -18.00
CA PRO A 190 -9.83 -4.03 -18.72
C PRO A 190 -9.65 -3.82 -20.23
N ALA A 191 -9.97 -4.86 -20.99
CA ALA A 191 -9.86 -4.93 -22.44
C ALA A 191 -11.21 -4.74 -23.16
N ASN A 192 -12.30 -4.66 -22.42
CA ASN A 192 -13.63 -4.34 -22.92
C ASN A 192 -14.14 -3.00 -22.35
N ALA A 193 -14.99 -2.30 -23.11
CA ALA A 193 -15.65 -1.10 -22.63
C ALA A 193 -16.57 -1.42 -21.44
N PRO A 194 -16.66 -0.54 -20.43
CA PRO A 194 -17.63 -0.71 -19.37
C PRO A 194 -19.03 -0.63 -19.97
N ALA A 195 -19.83 -1.69 -19.80
CA ALA A 195 -21.21 -1.69 -20.23
C ALA A 195 -22.12 -1.81 -19.00
N PRO A 196 -23.26 -1.07 -18.95
CA PRO A 196 -24.20 -1.13 -17.83
C PRO A 196 -24.73 -2.54 -17.54
N THR A 197 -24.72 -3.41 -18.55
CA THR A 197 -25.23 -4.79 -18.50
C THR A 197 -24.12 -5.85 -18.54
N ALA A 198 -22.86 -5.45 -18.74
CA ALA A 198 -21.75 -6.40 -18.78
C ALA A 198 -21.55 -7.00 -17.39
N ARG A 199 -21.74 -8.31 -17.29
CA ARG A 199 -21.48 -9.08 -16.07
C ARG A 199 -20.04 -9.58 -15.98
N SER A 200 -19.17 -9.22 -16.93
CA SER A 200 -17.81 -9.68 -16.98
C SER A 200 -16.84 -8.63 -17.48
N ILE A 201 -15.61 -8.70 -16.97
CA ILE A 201 -14.47 -7.87 -17.33
C ILE A 201 -13.46 -8.79 -18.01
N SER A 202 -13.11 -8.49 -19.26
CA SER A 202 -11.97 -9.14 -19.90
C SER A 202 -10.72 -8.33 -19.57
N THR A 203 -9.66 -8.96 -19.11
CA THR A 203 -8.40 -8.30 -18.74
C THR A 203 -7.23 -8.98 -19.41
N SER A 204 -6.19 -8.22 -19.73
CA SER A 204 -4.99 -8.80 -20.35
C SER A 204 -3.85 -8.94 -19.35
N SER A 205 -3.21 -10.10 -19.37
CA SER A 205 -1.95 -10.36 -18.68
C SER A 205 -0.85 -10.52 -19.71
N ARG A 206 0.26 -9.80 -19.54
CA ARG A 206 1.50 -10.07 -20.27
C ARG A 206 2.47 -10.82 -19.37
N SER A 207 2.89 -12.00 -19.80
CA SER A 207 4.02 -12.67 -19.19
C SER A 207 5.28 -11.94 -19.63
N THR A 208 5.85 -11.12 -18.75
CA THR A 208 7.26 -10.76 -18.88
C THR A 208 8.05 -12.05 -18.66
N ALA A 209 8.54 -12.65 -19.74
CA ALA A 209 9.63 -13.61 -19.60
C ALA A 209 10.76 -12.84 -18.91
N ALA A 210 11.03 -13.17 -17.65
CA ALA A 210 12.27 -12.77 -17.02
C ALA A 210 13.39 -13.31 -17.92
N ARG A 211 14.11 -12.39 -18.56
CA ARG A 211 15.41 -12.68 -19.17
C ARG A 211 16.47 -12.57 -18.09
#